data_AF-A0A1F8PB31-F1
#
_entry.id   AF-A0A1F8PB31-F1
#
_cell.length_a   1.000
_cell.length_b   1.000
_cell.length_c   1.000
_cell.angle_alpha   90.00
_cell.angle_beta   90.00
_cell.angle_gamma   90.00
#
_symmetry.space_group_name_H-M   'P 1'
#
loop_
_entity.id
_entity.type
_entity.pdbx_description
1 polymer ?
#
loop_
_entity_poly.entity_id
_entity_poly.type
_entity_poly.pdbx_seq_one_letter_code
_entity_poly.pdbx_strand_id
1 'polypeptide(L)'
;MLSGGYIQLFFGDVENYTLVSVLKLLYLFLAYLFIENRIELWVPGLALSIALGFHLLAGWLIPSLIYLFILAWKKKDRKGVLFGFLGFVAPLVLLLTYFHWNGLPTNDMLYRSHALGVMRHLERYLNPLQGSHYSSLFNLIFLLLPAIILVPMLVINRRIGSDPFTHFLLLAASFMLAFVLLWRMQLSVYEDWNLVAPAMIPLSTLIAFSYANMPEKFKKELILIVFGLTATLHTSMWIVSNHFSLE
;
A
#
# COMPACT_ATOMS: atom_id res chain seq x y z
N MET A 1 8.97 11.92 -10.39
CA MET A 1 9.22 11.53 -8.99
C MET A 1 7.89 11.60 -8.24
N LEU A 2 6.95 10.67 -8.50
CA LEU A 2 5.61 10.74 -7.90
C LEU A 2 5.60 10.35 -6.42
N SER A 3 6.56 9.53 -5.99
CA SER A 3 6.81 9.17 -4.60
C SER A 3 8.32 9.22 -4.35
N GLY A 4 8.76 10.10 -3.46
CA GLY A 4 10.18 10.23 -3.15
C GLY A 4 10.63 9.29 -2.02
N GLY A 5 9.73 8.95 -1.11
CA GLY A 5 10.03 8.13 0.06
C GLY A 5 10.48 6.69 -0.22
N TYR A 6 10.02 6.07 -1.31
CA TYR A 6 10.36 4.66 -1.58
C TYR A 6 11.83 4.45 -1.89
N ILE A 7 12.49 5.45 -2.47
CA ILE A 7 13.91 5.36 -2.82
C ILE A 7 14.70 5.01 -1.55
N GLN A 8 14.37 5.61 -0.41
CA GLN A 8 15.09 5.40 0.85
C GLN A 8 15.03 3.94 1.35
N LEU A 9 13.94 3.22 1.09
CA LEU A 9 13.86 1.79 1.41
C LEU A 9 14.96 0.97 0.69
N PHE A 10 15.37 1.40 -0.50
CA PHE A 10 16.42 0.74 -1.28
C PHE A 10 17.84 1.19 -0.94
N PHE A 11 18.01 2.16 -0.01
CA PHE A 11 19.32 2.69 0.41
C PHE A 11 19.59 2.42 1.90
N GLY A 12 19.56 1.14 2.30
CA GLY A 12 20.10 0.70 3.59
C GLY A 12 19.09 0.56 4.73
N ASP A 13 17.78 0.60 4.45
CA ASP A 13 16.79 0.16 5.43
C ASP A 13 16.96 -1.34 5.69
N VAL A 14 17.10 -1.71 6.96
CA VAL A 14 17.40 -3.08 7.41
C VAL A 14 16.12 -3.92 7.46
N GLU A 15 14.96 -3.27 7.47
CA GLU A 15 13.67 -3.95 7.57
C GLU A 15 13.20 -4.56 6.24
N ASN A 16 12.29 -5.54 6.32
CA ASN A 16 11.77 -6.26 5.16
C ASN A 16 10.81 -5.43 4.28
N TYR A 17 10.67 -4.12 4.52
CA TYR A 17 9.74 -3.25 3.79
C TYR A 17 10.06 -3.11 2.30
N THR A 18 11.33 -3.22 1.93
CA THR A 18 11.77 -3.18 0.54
C THR A 18 11.17 -4.35 -0.25
N LEU A 19 11.27 -5.56 0.30
CA LEU A 19 10.72 -6.75 -0.33
C LEU A 19 9.20 -6.72 -0.38
N VAL A 20 8.56 -6.26 0.70
CA VAL A 20 7.09 -6.08 0.75
C VAL A 20 6.64 -5.05 -0.28
N SER A 21 7.39 -3.97 -0.48
CA SER A 21 7.09 -2.94 -1.48
C SER A 21 7.15 -3.49 -2.90
N VAL A 22 8.17 -4.29 -3.22
CA VAL A 22 8.29 -4.98 -4.51
C VAL A 22 7.13 -5.95 -4.72
N LEU A 23 6.79 -6.76 -3.72
CA LEU A 23 5.68 -7.72 -3.80
C LEU A 23 4.32 -7.03 -3.94
N LYS A 24 4.13 -5.88 -3.30
CA LYS A 24 2.93 -5.05 -3.49
C LYS A 24 2.83 -4.50 -4.90
N LEU A 25 3.92 -3.95 -5.45
CA LEU A 25 3.93 -3.47 -6.84
C LEU A 25 3.65 -4.62 -7.81
N LEU A 26 4.24 -5.80 -7.58
CA LEU A 26 3.96 -7.01 -8.33
C LEU A 26 2.47 -7.39 -8.23
N TYR A 27 1.89 -7.39 -7.02
CA TYR A 27 0.45 -7.64 -6.83
C TYR A 27 -0.43 -6.65 -7.61
N LEU A 28 -0.15 -5.34 -7.54
CA LEU A 28 -0.92 -4.32 -8.28
C LEU A 28 -0.80 -4.52 -9.80
N PHE A 29 0.38 -4.86 -10.30
CA PHE A 29 0.63 -5.15 -11.71
C PHE A 29 -0.10 -6.43 -12.17
N LEU A 30 -0.05 -7.51 -11.38
CA LEU A 30 -0.77 -8.74 -11.69
C LEU A 30 -2.30 -8.55 -11.63
N ALA A 31 -2.79 -7.72 -10.70
CA ALA A 31 -4.19 -7.33 -10.66
C ALA A 31 -4.63 -6.60 -11.93
N TYR A 32 -3.79 -5.68 -12.45
CA TYR A 32 -4.01 -5.06 -13.75
C TYR A 32 -4.12 -6.10 -14.87
N LEU A 33 -3.14 -7.01 -14.98
CA LEU A 33 -3.15 -8.05 -16.01
C LEU A 33 -4.39 -8.97 -15.91
N PHE A 34 -4.84 -9.30 -14.69
CA PHE A 34 -6.06 -10.06 -14.48
C PHE A 34 -7.31 -9.29 -14.93
N ILE A 35 -7.41 -8.00 -14.61
CA ILE A 35 -8.52 -7.14 -15.04
C ILE A 35 -8.59 -7.05 -16.56
N GLU A 36 -7.43 -6.98 -17.22
CA GLU A 36 -7.24 -7.04 -18.67
C GLU A 36 -7.46 -8.44 -19.28
N ASN A 37 -7.84 -9.45 -18.48
CA ASN A 37 -8.04 -10.84 -18.89
C ASN A 37 -6.80 -11.52 -19.49
N ARG A 38 -5.60 -11.10 -19.08
CA ARG A 38 -4.33 -11.67 -19.59
C ARG A 38 -3.78 -12.81 -18.73
N ILE A 39 -4.23 -12.89 -17.48
CA ILE A 39 -3.84 -13.94 -16.52
C ILE A 39 -5.02 -14.33 -15.63
N GLU A 40 -4.86 -15.44 -14.93
CA GLU A 40 -5.84 -16.01 -14.01
C GLU A 40 -5.80 -15.36 -12.61
N LEU A 41 -6.92 -15.43 -11.88
CA LEU A 41 -7.05 -14.81 -10.54
C LEU A 41 -6.08 -15.38 -9.48
N TRP A 42 -5.65 -16.63 -9.62
CA TRP A 42 -4.73 -17.26 -8.66
C TRP A 42 -3.36 -16.57 -8.62
N VAL A 43 -2.95 -15.93 -9.71
CA VAL A 43 -1.64 -15.26 -9.82
C VAL A 43 -1.55 -14.03 -8.91
N PRO A 44 -2.46 -13.02 -8.99
CA PRO A 44 -2.47 -11.93 -8.01
C PRO A 44 -2.80 -12.42 -6.59
N GLY A 45 -3.63 -13.46 -6.44
CA GLY A 45 -3.89 -14.08 -5.13
C GLY A 45 -2.61 -14.61 -4.46
N LEU A 46 -1.79 -15.34 -5.20
CA LEU A 46 -0.50 -15.85 -4.76
C LEU A 46 0.48 -14.71 -4.42
N ALA A 47 0.55 -13.68 -5.27
CA ALA A 47 1.42 -12.53 -5.02
C ALA A 47 1.07 -11.82 -3.70
N LEU A 48 -0.21 -11.59 -3.42
CA LEU A 48 -0.64 -10.99 -2.15
C LEU A 48 -0.38 -11.93 -0.96
N SER A 49 -0.58 -13.23 -1.15
CA SER A 49 -0.29 -14.26 -0.13
C SER A 49 1.18 -14.22 0.30
N ILE A 50 2.10 -14.19 -0.66
CA ILE A 50 3.54 -14.08 -0.42
C ILE A 50 3.85 -12.75 0.27
N ALA A 51 3.30 -11.63 -0.21
CA ALA A 51 3.49 -10.31 0.41
C ALA A 51 3.06 -10.29 1.89
N LEU A 52 1.92 -10.92 2.19
CA LEU A 52 1.41 -11.07 3.56
C LEU A 52 2.30 -11.97 4.43
N GLY A 53 2.89 -13.00 3.85
CA GLY A 53 3.88 -13.85 4.50
C GLY A 53 5.15 -13.10 4.93
N PHE A 54 5.56 -12.08 4.17
CA PHE A 54 6.67 -11.20 4.55
C PHE A 54 6.27 -10.15 5.57
N HIS A 55 5.07 -9.56 5.46
CA HIS A 55 4.63 -8.53 6.40
C HIS A 55 3.10 -8.38 6.46
N LEU A 56 2.56 -8.34 7.69
CA LEU A 56 1.12 -8.29 7.97
C LEU A 56 0.42 -7.04 7.41
N LEU A 57 1.17 -5.95 7.24
CA LEU A 57 0.68 -4.73 6.59
C LEU A 57 0.08 -5.00 5.20
N ALA A 58 0.62 -5.97 4.44
CA ALA A 58 0.04 -6.33 3.13
C ALA A 58 -1.40 -6.85 3.25
N GLY A 59 -1.82 -7.34 4.42
CA GLY A 59 -3.20 -7.75 4.71
C GLY A 59 -4.24 -6.65 4.51
N TRP A 60 -3.83 -5.38 4.63
CA TRP A 60 -4.71 -4.24 4.31
C TRP A 60 -5.07 -4.13 2.82
N LEU A 61 -4.44 -4.93 1.94
CA LEU A 61 -4.85 -5.06 0.53
C LEU A 61 -5.92 -6.13 0.30
N ILE A 62 -6.27 -6.96 1.29
CA ILE A 62 -7.28 -8.02 1.13
C ILE A 62 -8.61 -7.50 0.54
N PRO A 63 -9.14 -6.32 0.93
CA PRO A 63 -10.35 -5.76 0.32
C PRO A 63 -10.23 -5.52 -1.19
N SER A 64 -9.04 -5.15 -1.68
CA SER A 64 -8.78 -5.02 -3.12
C SER A 64 -8.74 -6.38 -3.82
N LEU A 65 -8.27 -7.44 -3.15
CA LEU A 65 -8.31 -8.80 -3.68
C LEU A 65 -9.75 -9.32 -3.74
N ILE A 66 -10.55 -9.06 -2.69
CA ILE A 66 -11.99 -9.38 -2.66
C ILE A 66 -12.70 -8.75 -3.87
N TYR A 67 -12.33 -7.53 -4.25
CA TYR A 67 -12.86 -6.91 -5.46
C TYR A 67 -12.54 -7.72 -6.73
N LEU A 68 -11.34 -8.27 -6.88
CA LEU A 68 -10.99 -9.16 -8.00
C LEU A 68 -11.83 -10.46 -8.00
N PHE A 69 -12.09 -11.04 -6.82
CA PHE A 69 -13.01 -12.17 -6.68
C PHE A 69 -14.43 -11.82 -7.13
N ILE A 70 -14.93 -10.63 -6.74
CA ILE A 70 -16.25 -10.15 -7.17
C ILE A 70 -16.29 -10.01 -8.70
N LEU A 71 -15.22 -9.50 -9.34
CA LEU A 71 -15.13 -9.41 -10.80
C LEU A 71 -15.13 -10.80 -11.46
N ALA A 72 -14.34 -11.75 -10.97
CA ALA A 72 -14.32 -13.13 -11.48
C ALA A 72 -15.70 -13.81 -11.34
N TRP A 73 -16.34 -13.63 -10.19
CA TRP A 73 -17.68 -14.16 -9.92
C TRP A 73 -18.72 -13.58 -10.88
N LYS A 74 -18.69 -12.26 -11.12
CA LYS A 74 -19.57 -11.59 -12.09
C LYS A 74 -19.37 -12.08 -13.52
N LYS A 75 -18.13 -12.46 -13.89
CA LYS A 75 -17.79 -13.12 -15.16
C LYS A 75 -18.21 -14.59 -15.23
N LYS A 76 -18.83 -15.14 -14.17
CA LYS A 76 -19.22 -16.54 -14.00
C LYS A 76 -18.04 -17.52 -14.02
N ASP A 77 -16.83 -17.04 -13.75
CA ASP A 77 -15.63 -17.87 -13.71
C ASP A 77 -15.46 -18.55 -12.33
N ARG A 78 -16.25 -19.60 -12.10
CA ARG A 78 -16.23 -20.35 -10.83
C ARG A 78 -14.89 -21.05 -10.58
N LYS A 79 -14.23 -21.52 -11.64
CA LYS A 79 -12.94 -22.21 -11.54
C LYS A 79 -11.85 -21.21 -11.16
N GLY A 80 -11.79 -20.05 -11.80
CA GLY A 80 -10.85 -18.99 -11.44
C GLY A 80 -11.09 -18.45 -10.04
N VAL A 81 -12.34 -18.39 -9.56
CA VAL A 81 -12.65 -18.08 -8.15
C VAL A 81 -12.07 -19.14 -7.21
N LEU A 82 -12.30 -20.43 -7.47
CA LEU A 82 -11.74 -21.50 -6.63
C LEU A 82 -10.21 -21.47 -6.62
N PHE A 83 -9.57 -21.40 -7.79
CA PHE A 83 -8.11 -21.33 -7.90
C PHE A 83 -7.55 -20.02 -7.33
N GLY A 84 -8.28 -18.91 -7.46
CA GLY A 84 -7.99 -17.64 -6.81
C GLY A 84 -7.90 -17.81 -5.30
N PHE A 85 -8.90 -18.46 -4.71
CA PHE A 85 -8.97 -18.72 -3.27
C PHE A 85 -7.82 -19.62 -2.82
N LEU A 86 -7.57 -20.71 -3.54
CA LEU A 86 -6.46 -21.61 -3.25
C LEU A 86 -5.09 -20.91 -3.40
N GLY A 87 -4.92 -20.10 -4.45
CA GLY A 87 -3.69 -19.33 -4.69
C GLY A 87 -3.40 -18.34 -3.57
N PHE A 88 -4.44 -17.77 -2.94
CA PHE A 88 -4.28 -16.89 -1.79
C PHE A 88 -4.07 -17.66 -0.47
N VAL A 89 -4.88 -18.68 -0.20
CA VAL A 89 -4.93 -19.36 1.11
C VAL A 89 -3.84 -20.42 1.27
N ALA A 90 -3.57 -21.22 0.24
CA ALA A 90 -2.65 -22.34 0.35
C ALA A 90 -1.23 -21.93 0.78
N PRO A 91 -0.60 -20.87 0.23
CA PRO A 91 0.74 -20.48 0.68
C PRO A 91 0.78 -20.03 2.14
N LEU A 92 -0.26 -19.34 2.63
CA LEU A 92 -0.36 -18.95 4.05
C LEU A 92 -0.49 -20.17 4.96
N VAL A 93 -1.35 -21.13 4.58
CA VAL A 93 -1.53 -22.37 5.35
C VAL A 93 -0.22 -23.17 5.38
N LEU A 94 0.46 -23.28 4.24
CA LEU A 94 1.76 -23.95 4.17
C LEU A 94 2.81 -23.25 5.03
N LEU A 95 2.87 -21.91 4.98
CA LEU A 95 3.80 -21.11 5.79
C LEU A 95 3.54 -21.29 7.29
N LEU A 96 2.28 -21.18 7.72
CA LEU A 96 1.89 -21.37 9.12
C LEU A 96 2.13 -22.79 9.60
N THR A 97 1.87 -23.78 8.74
CA THR A 97 2.15 -25.19 9.05
C THR A 97 3.67 -25.39 9.20
N TYR A 98 4.47 -24.87 8.27
CA TYR A 98 5.92 -24.93 8.36
C TYR A 98 6.43 -24.36 9.68
N PHE A 99 5.99 -23.17 10.08
CA PHE A 99 6.41 -22.58 11.36
C PHE A 99 5.95 -23.38 12.58
N HIS A 100 4.71 -23.89 12.56
CA HIS A 100 4.18 -24.73 13.63
C HIS A 100 5.10 -25.93 13.93
N TRP A 101 5.53 -26.62 12.88
CA TRP A 101 6.39 -27.80 13.00
C TRP A 101 7.88 -27.48 13.18
N ASN A 102 8.30 -26.21 13.04
CA ASN A 102 9.69 -25.75 13.22
C ASN A 102 9.88 -24.87 14.46
N GLY A 103 9.09 -25.10 15.52
CA GLY A 103 9.32 -24.47 16.82
C GLY A 103 8.69 -23.10 17.01
N LEU A 104 7.79 -22.68 16.12
CA LEU A 104 6.93 -21.51 16.29
C LEU A 104 5.46 -21.94 16.25
N PRO A 105 4.93 -22.49 17.36
CA PRO A 105 3.55 -22.96 17.42
C PRO A 105 2.56 -21.87 17.01
N THR A 106 1.63 -22.20 16.11
CA THR A 106 0.64 -21.25 15.57
C THR A 106 -0.21 -20.61 16.66
N ASN A 107 -0.57 -21.33 17.72
CA ASN A 107 -1.23 -20.76 18.90
C ASN A 107 -0.41 -19.61 19.51
N ASP A 108 0.89 -19.79 19.71
CA ASP A 108 1.76 -18.74 20.22
C ASP A 108 1.86 -17.55 19.27
N MET A 109 1.93 -17.80 17.96
CA MET A 109 1.88 -16.73 16.95
C MET A 109 0.56 -15.95 17.01
N LEU A 110 -0.58 -16.61 17.19
CA LEU A 110 -1.87 -15.93 17.32
C LEU A 110 -1.90 -15.02 18.57
N TYR A 111 -1.40 -15.50 19.71
CA TYR A 111 -1.41 -14.72 20.96
C TYR A 111 -0.35 -13.62 21.01
N ARG A 112 0.83 -13.84 20.42
CA ARG A 112 1.94 -12.89 20.44
C ARG A 112 1.95 -11.95 19.24
N SER A 113 1.24 -12.29 18.16
CA SER A 113 1.20 -11.42 16.98
C SER A 113 0.50 -10.10 17.30
N HIS A 114 1.08 -9.04 16.74
CA HIS A 114 0.43 -7.75 16.61
C HIS A 114 -0.83 -7.78 15.74
N ALA A 115 -1.32 -8.92 15.22
CA ALA A 115 -2.60 -8.94 14.49
C ALA A 115 -3.77 -9.35 15.37
N LEU A 116 -3.60 -10.39 16.21
CA LEU A 116 -4.72 -10.99 16.95
C LEU A 116 -4.64 -10.78 18.46
N GLY A 117 -3.43 -10.59 19.03
CA GLY A 117 -3.28 -10.08 20.39
C GLY A 117 -3.89 -8.67 20.56
N VAL A 118 -3.98 -7.92 19.45
CA VAL A 118 -4.59 -6.58 19.35
C VAL A 118 -6.06 -6.57 19.70
N MET A 119 -6.81 -7.63 19.37
CA MET A 119 -8.26 -7.62 19.55
C MET A 119 -8.71 -7.47 21.01
N ARG A 120 -7.82 -7.75 21.98
CA ARG A 120 -8.11 -7.57 23.41
C ARG A 120 -7.84 -6.16 23.93
N HIS A 121 -7.03 -5.37 23.23
CA HIS A 121 -6.59 -4.03 23.64
C HIS A 121 -6.45 -3.10 22.43
N LEU A 122 -7.49 -3.03 21.60
CA LEU A 122 -7.45 -2.28 20.34
C LEU A 122 -7.04 -0.82 20.56
N GLU A 123 -7.43 -0.23 21.69
CA GLU A 123 -7.08 1.13 22.11
C GLU A 123 -5.57 1.38 22.19
N ARG A 124 -4.75 0.36 22.44
CA ARG A 124 -3.29 0.50 22.51
C ARG A 124 -2.64 0.59 21.13
N TYR A 125 -3.31 0.07 20.11
CA TYR A 125 -2.84 -0.07 18.73
C TYR A 125 -3.50 0.94 17.78
N LEU A 126 -4.46 1.72 18.26
CA LEU A 126 -5.03 2.82 17.51
C LEU A 126 -4.23 4.11 17.73
N ASN A 127 -4.14 4.92 16.69
CA ASN A 127 -3.52 6.24 16.78
C ASN A 127 -4.22 7.10 17.84
N PRO A 128 -3.46 7.92 18.60
CA PRO A 128 -4.06 8.85 19.54
C PRO A 128 -4.88 9.90 18.78
N LEU A 129 -6.04 10.28 19.32
CA LEU A 129 -6.90 11.33 18.78
C LEU A 129 -6.36 12.76 19.06
N GLN A 130 -5.04 12.95 18.97
CA GLN A 130 -4.38 14.23 19.20
C GLN A 130 -4.13 14.94 17.85
N GLY A 131 -4.56 16.20 17.73
CA GLY A 131 -4.40 16.96 16.48
C GLY A 131 -2.95 17.13 16.02
N SER A 132 -2.01 17.25 16.96
CA SER A 132 -0.57 17.33 16.66
C SER A 132 -0.06 16.07 15.95
N HIS A 133 -0.52 14.88 16.37
CA HIS A 133 -0.14 13.61 15.76
C HIS A 133 -0.60 13.55 14.29
N TYR A 134 -1.85 13.92 13.99
CA TYR A 134 -2.36 13.94 12.62
C TYR A 134 -1.71 15.02 11.75
N SER A 135 -1.29 16.15 12.34
CA SER A 135 -0.48 17.15 11.64
C SER A 135 0.87 16.59 11.22
N SER A 136 1.57 15.90 12.12
CA SER A 136 2.83 15.21 11.79
C SER A 136 2.63 14.13 10.72
N LEU A 137 1.54 13.36 10.81
CA LEU A 137 1.23 12.31 9.84
C LEU A 137 0.91 12.90 8.46
N PHE A 138 0.17 13.99 8.39
CA PHE A 138 -0.11 14.69 7.14
C PHE A 138 1.17 15.22 6.50
N ASN A 139 2.06 15.84 7.30
CA ASN A 139 3.37 16.30 6.84
C ASN A 139 4.21 15.15 6.28
N LEU A 140 4.21 14.00 6.97
CA LEU A 140 4.92 12.81 6.51
C LEU A 140 4.34 12.26 5.20
N ILE A 141 3.01 12.13 5.08
CA ILE A 141 2.38 11.69 3.83
C ILE A 141 2.73 12.63 2.69
N PHE A 142 2.72 13.94 2.93
CA PHE A 142 3.09 14.92 1.92
C PHE A 142 4.57 14.82 1.52
N LEU A 143 5.45 14.53 2.49
CA LEU A 143 6.88 14.29 2.24
C LEU A 143 7.08 13.02 1.38
N LEU A 144 6.40 11.93 1.71
CA LEU A 144 6.55 10.64 1.01
C LEU A 144 5.87 10.64 -0.37
N LEU A 145 4.71 11.27 -0.48
CA LEU A 145 3.83 11.30 -1.65
C LEU A 145 3.39 12.75 -1.96
N PRO A 146 4.30 13.62 -2.40
CA PRO A 146 3.97 15.02 -2.69
C PRO A 146 2.99 15.15 -3.88
N ALA A 147 2.88 14.12 -4.73
CA ALA A 147 1.86 14.05 -5.79
C ALA A 147 0.42 13.96 -5.27
N ILE A 148 0.19 13.82 -3.96
CA ILE A 148 -1.15 13.83 -3.36
C ILE A 148 -1.93 15.12 -3.67
N ILE A 149 -1.24 16.22 -3.96
CA ILE A 149 -1.85 17.49 -4.41
C ILE A 149 -2.68 17.34 -5.70
N LEU A 150 -2.46 16.27 -6.47
CA LEU A 150 -3.22 16.00 -7.69
C LEU A 150 -4.59 15.38 -7.42
N VAL A 151 -4.81 14.79 -6.25
CA VAL A 151 -6.03 14.04 -5.95
C VAL A 151 -7.29 14.90 -6.17
N PRO A 152 -7.40 16.15 -5.67
CA PRO A 152 -8.59 16.98 -5.92
C PRO A 152 -8.88 17.17 -7.41
N MET A 153 -7.85 17.43 -8.21
CA MET A 153 -8.00 17.62 -9.65
C MET A 153 -8.44 16.33 -10.36
N LEU A 154 -7.88 15.18 -9.97
CA LEU A 154 -8.25 13.87 -10.51
C LEU A 154 -9.70 13.51 -10.16
N VAL A 155 -10.16 13.86 -8.96
CA VAL A 155 -11.56 13.69 -8.52
C VAL A 155 -12.50 14.59 -9.33
N ILE A 156 -12.19 15.90 -9.45
CA ILE A 156 -13.02 16.86 -10.20
C ILE A 156 -13.19 16.43 -11.66
N ASN A 157 -12.12 15.89 -12.27
CA ASN A 157 -12.15 15.40 -13.65
C ASN A 157 -12.68 13.96 -13.79
N ARG A 158 -13.22 13.36 -12.72
CA ARG A 158 -13.79 11.99 -12.69
C ARG A 158 -12.82 10.93 -13.23
N ARG A 159 -11.53 11.04 -12.91
CA ARG A 159 -10.47 10.11 -13.35
C ARG A 159 -10.16 9.01 -12.36
N ILE A 160 -10.82 9.02 -11.21
CA ILE A 160 -10.73 8.00 -10.18
C ILE A 160 -12.05 7.23 -10.17
N GLY A 161 -11.98 5.89 -10.28
CA GLY A 161 -13.16 5.03 -10.37
C GLY A 161 -13.90 5.13 -11.71
N SER A 162 -13.22 5.46 -12.81
CA SER A 162 -13.82 5.45 -14.15
C SER A 162 -13.88 4.06 -14.78
N ASP A 163 -12.99 3.17 -14.35
CA ASP A 163 -12.77 1.86 -14.95
C ASP A 163 -12.49 0.83 -13.84
N PRO A 164 -12.55 -0.49 -14.12
CA PRO A 164 -12.38 -1.50 -13.09
C PRO A 164 -11.02 -1.43 -12.38
N PHE A 165 -9.94 -1.02 -13.07
CA PHE A 165 -8.62 -0.96 -12.46
C PHE A 165 -8.48 0.26 -11.54
N THR A 166 -9.01 1.42 -11.91
CA THR A 166 -9.03 2.57 -10.99
C THR A 166 -9.91 2.33 -9.76
N HIS A 167 -11.00 1.56 -9.87
CA HIS A 167 -11.77 1.12 -8.68
C HIS A 167 -10.95 0.19 -7.79
N PHE A 168 -10.24 -0.77 -8.37
CA PHE A 168 -9.34 -1.66 -7.64
C PHE A 168 -8.26 -0.86 -6.88
N LEU A 169 -7.60 0.09 -7.55
CA LEU A 169 -6.59 0.95 -6.95
C LEU A 169 -7.17 1.86 -5.87
N LEU A 170 -8.38 2.38 -6.06
CA LEU A 170 -9.07 3.20 -5.05
C LEU A 170 -9.36 2.39 -3.78
N LEU A 171 -9.79 1.14 -3.89
CA LEU A 171 -9.98 0.26 -2.73
C LEU A 171 -8.64 -0.03 -2.04
N ALA A 172 -7.61 -0.40 -2.79
CA ALA A 172 -6.28 -0.65 -2.25
C ALA A 172 -5.72 0.59 -1.52
N ALA A 173 -5.84 1.77 -2.13
CA ALA A 173 -5.39 3.04 -1.56
C ALA A 173 -6.19 3.43 -0.32
N SER A 174 -7.52 3.30 -0.35
CA SER A 174 -8.38 3.65 0.79
C SER A 174 -8.07 2.82 2.03
N PHE A 175 -7.89 1.50 1.88
CA PHE A 175 -7.58 0.64 3.02
C PHE A 175 -6.16 0.80 3.52
N MET A 176 -5.18 1.06 2.65
CA MET A 176 -3.83 1.41 3.11
C MET A 176 -3.78 2.78 3.78
N LEU A 177 -4.59 3.74 3.33
CA LEU A 177 -4.71 5.03 4.02
C LEU A 177 -5.40 4.86 5.36
N ALA A 178 -6.44 4.01 5.44
CA ALA A 178 -7.07 3.66 6.71
C ALA A 178 -6.06 3.01 7.68
N PHE A 179 -5.19 2.13 7.20
CA PHE A 179 -4.07 1.63 7.99
C PHE A 179 -3.22 2.77 8.56
N VAL A 180 -2.73 3.68 7.71
CA VAL A 180 -1.86 4.78 8.15
C VAL A 180 -2.56 5.70 9.16
N LEU A 181 -3.86 5.98 8.97
CA LEU A 181 -4.61 6.88 9.83
C LEU A 181 -5.05 6.24 11.15
N LEU A 182 -5.29 4.93 11.17
CA LEU A 182 -5.85 4.22 12.31
C LEU A 182 -4.78 3.50 13.12
N TRP A 183 -3.73 2.97 12.48
CA TRP A 183 -2.73 2.14 13.12
C TRP A 183 -1.67 2.95 13.83
N ARG A 184 -1.44 2.62 15.10
CA ARG A 184 -0.43 3.25 15.95
C ARG A 184 0.98 2.91 15.48
N MET A 185 1.75 3.95 15.19
CA MET A 185 3.19 3.89 15.01
C MET A 185 3.86 3.44 16.31
N GLN A 186 4.79 2.48 16.22
CA GLN A 186 5.52 1.98 17.38
C GLN A 186 6.59 2.98 17.83
N LEU A 187 7.17 3.71 16.88
CA LEU A 187 8.09 4.81 17.09
C LEU A 187 7.37 6.16 16.93
N SER A 188 8.12 7.26 16.92
CA SER A 188 7.53 8.54 16.52
C SER A 188 7.08 8.50 15.07
N VAL A 189 6.16 9.40 14.69
CA VAL A 189 5.58 9.44 13.33
C VAL A 189 6.68 9.51 12.26
N TYR A 190 7.71 10.32 12.48
CA TYR A 190 8.80 10.50 11.51
C TYR A 190 9.82 9.36 11.52
N GLU A 191 9.97 8.65 12.64
CA GLU A 191 10.86 7.49 12.73
C GLU A 191 10.26 6.27 12.03
N ASP A 192 8.94 6.08 12.09
CA ASP A 192 8.21 5.01 11.40
C ASP A 192 7.85 5.36 9.93
N TRP A 193 8.63 6.24 9.29
CA TRP A 193 8.39 6.63 7.90
C TRP A 193 8.45 5.43 6.94
N ASN A 194 9.29 4.45 7.24
CA ASN A 194 9.49 3.23 6.46
C ASN A 194 8.27 2.29 6.51
N LEU A 195 7.39 2.41 7.52
CA LEU A 195 6.11 1.72 7.58
C LEU A 195 5.04 2.41 6.72
N VAL A 196 5.02 3.75 6.74
CA VAL A 196 4.09 4.58 5.96
C VAL A 196 4.39 4.52 4.47
N ALA A 197 5.67 4.48 4.10
CA ALA A 197 6.11 4.44 2.71
C ALA A 197 5.44 3.28 1.91
N PRO A 198 5.61 1.98 2.26
CA PRO A 198 4.93 0.90 1.55
C PRO A 198 3.40 1.03 1.50
N ALA A 199 2.78 1.69 2.49
CA ALA A 199 1.34 1.91 2.52
C ALA A 199 0.89 2.96 1.47
N MET A 200 1.75 3.92 1.10
CA MET A 200 1.43 4.91 0.08
C MET A 200 1.51 4.36 -1.36
N ILE A 201 2.06 3.15 -1.57
CA ILE A 201 2.25 2.58 -2.91
C ILE A 201 0.95 2.57 -3.72
N PRO A 202 -0.18 2.00 -3.26
CA PRO A 202 -1.40 1.96 -4.07
C PRO A 202 -1.96 3.35 -4.40
N LEU A 203 -1.85 4.32 -3.48
CA LEU A 203 -2.29 5.69 -3.74
C LEU A 203 -1.38 6.37 -4.79
N SER A 204 -0.07 6.15 -4.71
CA SER A 204 0.87 6.65 -5.72
C SER A 204 0.62 6.03 -7.09
N THR A 205 0.31 4.73 -7.17
CA THR A 205 -0.07 4.04 -8.40
C THR A 205 -1.40 4.55 -8.94
N LEU A 206 -2.40 4.80 -8.08
CA LEU A 206 -3.68 5.40 -8.46
C LEU A 206 -3.46 6.77 -9.12
N ILE A 207 -2.72 7.66 -8.45
CA ILE A 207 -2.43 9.00 -8.96
C ILE A 207 -1.68 8.90 -10.30
N ALA A 208 -0.64 8.06 -10.38
CA ALA A 208 0.15 7.88 -11.59
C ALA A 208 -0.70 7.37 -12.76
N PHE A 209 -1.51 6.35 -12.54
CA PHE A 209 -2.34 5.74 -13.56
C PHE A 209 -3.47 6.68 -14.02
N SER A 210 -4.18 7.30 -13.08
CA SER A 210 -5.24 8.28 -13.40
C SER A 210 -4.67 9.47 -14.14
N TYR A 211 -3.47 9.94 -13.79
CA TYR A 211 -2.77 11.02 -14.48
C TYR A 211 -2.34 10.62 -15.90
N ALA A 212 -1.73 9.44 -16.08
CA ALA A 212 -1.27 8.97 -17.38
C ALA A 212 -2.40 8.90 -18.42
N ASN A 213 -3.61 8.56 -17.96
CA ASN A 213 -4.82 8.47 -18.77
C ASN A 213 -5.59 9.79 -18.94
N MET A 214 -5.05 10.93 -18.48
CA MET A 214 -5.66 12.23 -18.73
C MET A 214 -5.49 12.70 -20.19
N PRO A 215 -6.41 13.53 -20.72
CA PRO A 215 -6.19 14.22 -21.98
C PRO A 215 -4.97 15.14 -21.93
N GLU A 216 -4.20 15.22 -23.03
CA GLU A 216 -2.96 16.01 -23.14
C GLU A 216 -3.10 17.48 -22.72
N LYS A 217 -4.26 18.09 -22.97
CA LYS A 217 -4.56 19.47 -22.57
C LYS A 217 -4.30 19.72 -21.07
N PHE A 218 -4.63 18.75 -20.22
CA PHE A 218 -4.51 18.88 -18.77
C PHE A 218 -3.14 18.44 -18.24
N LYS A 219 -2.35 17.69 -19.02
CA LYS A 219 -1.05 17.16 -18.57
C LYS A 219 0.00 18.26 -18.45
N LYS A 220 0.02 19.25 -19.37
CA LYS A 220 1.07 20.28 -19.44
C LYS A 220 1.10 21.20 -18.22
N GLU A 221 -0.05 21.68 -17.77
CA GLU A 221 -0.17 22.53 -16.58
C GLU A 221 0.23 21.76 -15.30
N LEU A 222 -0.09 20.46 -15.27
CA LEU A 222 0.18 19.60 -14.13
C LEU A 222 1.65 19.17 -14.00
N ILE A 223 2.34 18.95 -15.13
CA ILE A 223 3.77 18.60 -15.11
C ILE A 223 4.55 19.69 -14.40
N LEU A 224 4.27 20.96 -14.68
CA LEU A 224 4.96 22.08 -14.05
C LEU A 224 4.74 22.13 -12.53
N ILE A 225 3.50 21.92 -12.08
CA ILE A 225 3.16 21.91 -10.65
C ILE A 225 3.79 20.70 -9.95
N VAL A 226 3.67 19.51 -10.54
CA VAL A 226 4.18 18.26 -9.98
C VAL A 226 5.70 18.26 -10.01
N PHE A 227 6.36 18.40 -11.15
CA PHE A 227 7.82 18.41 -11.18
C PHE A 227 8.40 19.59 -10.39
N GLY A 228 7.83 20.79 -10.51
CA GLY A 228 8.30 21.97 -9.82
C GLY A 228 8.26 21.78 -8.30
N LEU A 229 7.10 21.45 -7.74
CA LEU A 229 6.95 21.29 -6.29
C LEU A 229 7.53 19.98 -5.77
N THR A 230 7.29 18.85 -6.44
CA THR A 230 7.72 17.54 -5.90
C THR A 230 9.23 17.32 -6.03
N ALA A 231 9.89 17.74 -7.12
CA ALA A 231 11.31 17.49 -7.27
C ALA A 231 12.15 18.44 -6.41
N THR A 232 11.77 19.72 -6.33
CA THR A 232 12.51 20.69 -5.51
C THR A 232 12.18 20.56 -4.03
N LEU A 233 10.93 20.46 -3.61
CA LEU A 233 10.61 20.33 -2.18
C LEU A 233 11.13 19.01 -1.61
N HIS A 234 10.97 17.89 -2.32
CA HIS A 234 11.46 16.62 -1.82
C HIS A 234 12.98 16.62 -1.67
N THR A 235 13.72 17.05 -2.69
CA THR A 235 15.19 17.08 -2.66
C THR A 235 15.70 18.08 -1.62
N SER A 236 15.12 19.29 -1.57
CA SER A 236 15.52 20.31 -0.60
C SER A 236 15.22 19.89 0.84
N MET A 237 14.04 19.33 1.11
CA MET A 237 13.69 18.82 2.45
C MET A 237 14.59 17.64 2.84
N TRP A 238 14.97 16.77 1.89
CA TRP A 238 15.91 15.69 2.15
C TRP A 238 17.31 16.20 2.51
N ILE A 239 17.83 17.18 1.76
CA ILE A 239 19.12 17.80 2.08
C ILE A 239 19.05 18.41 3.48
N VAL A 240 17.99 19.16 3.78
CA VAL A 240 17.83 19.82 5.08
C VAL A 240 17.73 18.81 6.22
N SER A 241 16.91 17.79 6.08
CA SER A 241 16.69 16.76 7.10
C SER A 241 17.87 15.80 7.28
N ASN A 242 18.86 15.76 6.40
CA ASN A 242 20.04 14.90 6.58
C ASN A 242 21.31 15.68 6.91
N HIS A 243 21.37 16.97 6.56
CA HIS A 243 22.58 17.79 6.75
C HIS A 243 22.43 18.88 7.82
N PHE A 244 21.20 19.30 8.15
CA PHE A 244 20.96 20.41 9.08
C PHE A 244 20.11 20.04 10.29
N SER A 245 19.55 18.84 10.36
CA SER A 245 19.09 18.26 11.63
C SER A 245 20.32 17.84 12.45
N LEU A 246 20.97 18.85 13.00
CA LEU A 246 21.94 18.72 14.06
C LEU A 246 21.21 18.32 15.35
N GLU A 247 21.86 17.46 16.13
CA GLU A 247 21.49 17.09 17.51
C GLU A 247 21.04 18.28 18.37
#